data_AF-A0A5C4X2Q3-F1
#
_entry.id   AF-A0A5C4X2Q3-F1
#
_cell.length_a   1.000
_cell.length_b   1.000
_cell.length_c   1.000
_cell.angle_alpha   90.00
_cell.angle_beta   90.00
_cell.angle_gamma   90.00
#
_symmetry.space_group_name_H-M   'P 1'
#
loop_
_entity.id
_entity.type
_entity.pdbx_description
1 polymer ?
#
loop_
_entity_poly.entity_id
_entity_poly.type
_entity_poly.pdbx_seq_one_letter_code
_entity_poly.pdbx_strand_id
1 'polypeptide(L)'
;MRTPPRNSRYFADLQKEIAKADRRRIDQWHAAMRRDGRVVLRTNLIKTFAMALISWLFVGAIILTFTVTPASTWNPMSPGFGGWPVFFLLVVFAIGLVLFGVGALLWTFVFPFVRPQFVVSRWGVESSGWKPGGRTTQFASSWSGVVDIGGEFHWRKGMLPDALNVTITARGATTHQNALIGNVRKPEMVTYRVLRELKAKPRDVLVFLREVHGAQTSHR
;
A
#
# COMPACT_ATOMS: atom_id res chain seq x y z
N MET A 1 -4.26 30.69 5.81
CA MET A 1 -4.67 29.31 5.45
C MET A 1 -5.57 28.77 6.56
N ARG A 2 -6.85 28.45 6.28
CA ARG A 2 -7.73 27.77 7.25
C ARG A 2 -7.30 26.31 7.32
N THR A 3 -6.86 25.88 8.50
CA THR A 3 -6.80 24.45 8.85
C THR A 3 -8.17 23.82 8.55
N PRO A 4 -8.24 22.69 7.83
CA PRO A 4 -9.51 22.01 7.63
C PRO A 4 -10.13 21.69 9.01
N PRO A 5 -11.47 21.72 9.14
CA PRO A 5 -12.12 21.54 10.43
C PRO A 5 -11.65 20.21 11.04
N ARG A 6 -11.00 20.32 12.21
CA ARG A 6 -10.48 19.20 12.98
C ARG A 6 -11.66 18.39 13.49
N ASN A 7 -12.09 17.43 12.70
CA ASN A 7 -13.23 16.58 13.03
C ASN A 7 -12.84 15.73 14.25
N SER A 8 -13.34 16.10 15.43
CA SER A 8 -12.89 15.59 16.73
C SER A 8 -13.00 14.08 16.86
N ARG A 9 -14.01 13.48 16.20
CA ARG A 9 -14.19 12.03 16.10
C ARG A 9 -13.02 11.34 15.40
N TYR A 10 -12.60 11.86 14.24
CA TYR A 10 -11.44 11.32 13.50
C TYR A 10 -10.16 11.33 14.33
N PHE A 11 -9.96 12.38 15.14
CA PHE A 11 -8.80 12.48 16.01
C PHE A 11 -8.86 11.47 17.17
N ALA A 12 -10.03 11.27 17.78
CA ALA A 12 -10.23 10.27 18.83
C ALA A 12 -10.01 8.83 18.30
N ASP A 13 -10.51 8.53 17.10
CA ASP A 13 -10.33 7.21 16.48
C ASP A 13 -8.88 6.95 16.07
N LEU A 14 -8.19 7.97 15.56
CA LEU A 14 -6.75 7.90 15.31
C LEU A 14 -5.97 7.62 16.59
N GLN A 15 -6.29 8.30 17.69
CA GLN A 15 -5.66 8.04 18.99
C GLN A 15 -5.94 6.61 19.49
N LYS A 16 -7.17 6.12 19.31
CA LYS A 16 -7.53 4.75 19.66
C LYS A 16 -6.75 3.71 18.85
N GLU A 17 -6.51 3.94 17.57
CA GLU A 17 -5.65 3.06 16.76
C GLU A 17 -4.17 3.16 17.13
N ILE A 18 -3.68 4.36 17.47
CA ILE A 18 -2.33 4.56 17.99
C ILE A 18 -2.12 3.80 19.31
N ALA A 19 -3.12 3.79 20.20
CA ALA A 19 -3.06 3.05 21.47
C ALA A 19 -2.93 1.53 21.28
N LYS A 20 -3.35 0.99 20.12
CA LYS A 20 -3.22 -0.43 19.76
C LYS A 20 -1.89 -0.76 19.05
N ALA A 21 -0.96 0.18 18.97
CA ALA A 21 0.35 -0.07 18.38
C ALA A 21 1.15 -1.06 19.23
N ASP A 22 1.87 -1.98 18.59
CA ASP A 22 2.64 -3.00 19.29
C ASP A 22 3.97 -2.41 19.76
N ARG A 23 4.04 -2.12 21.07
CA ARG A 23 5.23 -1.52 21.69
C ARG A 23 6.48 -2.37 21.54
N ARG A 24 6.37 -3.70 21.67
CA ARG A 24 7.53 -4.60 21.55
C ARG A 24 8.19 -4.49 20.18
N ARG A 25 7.38 -4.38 19.12
CA ARG A 25 7.88 -4.23 17.75
C ARG A 25 8.52 -2.86 17.52
N ILE A 26 7.93 -1.80 18.07
CA ILE A 26 8.49 -0.45 18.01
C ILE A 26 9.84 -0.40 18.73
N ASP A 27 9.96 -1.01 19.91
CA ASP A 27 11.21 -1.08 20.67
C ASP A 27 12.30 -1.85 19.91
N GLN A 28 11.95 -2.92 19.21
CA GLN A 28 12.86 -3.64 18.31
C GLN A 28 13.36 -2.74 17.18
N TRP A 29 12.51 -1.89 16.62
CA TRP A 29 12.93 -0.93 15.59
C TRP A 29 13.83 0.17 16.15
N HIS A 30 13.55 0.68 17.36
CA HIS A 30 14.47 1.60 18.04
C HIS A 30 15.81 0.94 18.36
N ALA A 31 15.81 -0.33 18.76
CA ALA A 31 17.04 -1.10 18.97
C ALA A 31 17.83 -1.26 17.66
N ALA A 32 17.16 -1.61 16.56
CA ALA A 32 17.77 -1.70 15.23
C ALA A 32 18.30 -0.34 14.75
N MET A 33 17.56 0.74 15.01
CA MET A 33 17.98 2.12 14.71
C MET A 33 19.24 2.53 15.50
N ARG A 34 19.33 2.13 16.77
CA ARG A 34 20.52 2.36 17.60
C ARG A 34 21.72 1.55 17.11
N ARG A 35 21.52 0.28 16.74
CA ARG A 35 22.57 -0.62 16.29
C ARG A 35 23.08 -0.30 14.88
N ASP A 36 22.18 -0.20 13.91
CA ASP A 36 22.51 -0.16 12.48
C ASP A 36 22.33 1.24 11.87
N GLY A 37 21.81 2.21 12.63
CA GLY A 37 21.56 3.58 12.17
C GLY A 37 20.38 3.72 11.19
N ARG A 38 19.71 2.61 10.85
CA ARG A 38 18.58 2.56 9.93
C ARG A 38 17.65 1.39 10.20
N VAL A 39 16.38 1.56 9.85
CA VAL A 39 15.32 0.54 9.87
C VAL A 39 14.74 0.45 8.47
N VAL A 40 14.73 -0.75 7.90
CA VAL A 40 14.19 -1.01 6.55
C VAL A 40 12.85 -1.75 6.67
N LEU A 41 11.77 -1.05 6.37
CA LEU A 41 10.43 -1.63 6.26
C LEU A 41 10.24 -2.12 4.81
N ARG A 42 10.17 -3.44 4.65
CA ARG A 42 9.97 -4.10 3.35
C ARG A 42 8.51 -4.50 3.16
N THR A 43 8.12 -4.66 1.91
CA THR A 43 6.82 -5.20 1.50
C THR A 43 6.64 -6.65 1.99
N ASN A 44 5.40 -7.05 2.29
CA ASN A 44 5.12 -8.43 2.72
C ASN A 44 4.99 -9.39 1.53
N LEU A 45 6.07 -10.10 1.20
CA LEU A 45 6.12 -11.08 0.11
C LEU A 45 5.08 -12.20 0.24
N ILE A 46 4.77 -12.62 1.47
CA ILE A 46 3.80 -13.71 1.71
C ILE A 46 2.41 -13.27 1.26
N LYS A 47 2.04 -12.01 1.50
CA LYS A 47 0.75 -11.47 1.10
C LYS A 47 0.64 -11.39 -0.43
N THR A 48 1.70 -10.93 -1.09
CA THR A 48 1.79 -10.91 -2.56
C THR A 48 1.65 -12.30 -3.15
N PHE A 49 2.37 -13.29 -2.60
CA PHE A 49 2.31 -14.66 -3.07
C PHE A 49 0.94 -15.31 -2.84
N ALA A 50 0.34 -15.09 -1.66
CA ALA A 50 -1.00 -15.61 -1.36
C ALA A 50 -2.06 -15.04 -2.31
N MET A 51 -2.01 -13.75 -2.62
CA MET A 51 -2.93 -13.15 -3.59
C MET A 51 -2.71 -13.68 -5.00
N ALA A 52 -1.45 -13.83 -5.42
CA ALA A 52 -1.12 -14.45 -6.71
C ALA A 52 -1.69 -15.87 -6.81
N LEU A 53 -1.49 -16.68 -5.76
CA LEU A 53 -1.96 -18.06 -5.70
C LEU A 53 -3.49 -18.13 -5.78
N ILE A 54 -4.21 -17.31 -5.01
CA ILE A 54 -5.68 -17.24 -5.04
C ILE A 54 -6.15 -16.85 -6.45
N SER A 55 -5.53 -15.86 -7.08
CA SER A 55 -5.88 -15.45 -8.44
C SER A 55 -5.64 -16.57 -9.46
N TRP A 56 -4.52 -17.28 -9.37
CA TRP A 56 -4.22 -18.40 -10.26
C TRP A 56 -5.14 -19.61 -10.04
N LEU A 57 -5.46 -19.94 -8.78
CA LEU A 57 -6.42 -21.00 -8.46
C LEU A 57 -7.79 -20.70 -9.04
N PHE A 58 -8.25 -19.45 -8.95
CA PHE A 58 -9.52 -19.03 -9.52
C PHE A 58 -9.53 -19.13 -11.06
N VAL A 59 -8.47 -18.64 -11.72
CA VAL A 59 -8.32 -18.77 -13.19
C VAL A 59 -8.27 -20.24 -13.60
N GLY A 60 -7.49 -21.07 -12.90
CA GLY A 60 -7.40 -22.51 -13.15
C GLY A 60 -8.74 -23.23 -12.99
N ALA A 61 -9.51 -22.89 -11.95
CA ALA A 61 -10.85 -23.46 -11.74
C ALA A 61 -11.82 -23.08 -12.87
N ILE A 62 -11.76 -21.83 -13.35
CA ILE A 62 -12.58 -21.41 -14.50
C ILE A 62 -12.17 -22.17 -15.76
N ILE A 63 -10.87 -22.24 -16.08
CA ILE A 63 -10.37 -22.98 -17.26
C ILE A 63 -10.80 -24.44 -17.18
N LEU A 64 -10.67 -25.08 -16.02
CA LEU A 64 -11.07 -26.48 -15.81
C LEU A 64 -12.56 -26.67 -16.14
N THR A 65 -13.41 -25.74 -15.72
CA THR A 65 -14.86 -25.77 -16.02
C THR A 65 -15.12 -25.77 -17.53
N PHE A 66 -14.36 -24.98 -18.30
CA PHE A 66 -14.43 -24.99 -19.76
C PHE A 66 -13.88 -26.26 -20.41
N THR A 67 -12.87 -26.91 -19.82
CA THR A 67 -12.29 -28.14 -20.38
C THR A 67 -13.16 -29.38 -20.17
N VAL A 68 -13.89 -29.46 -19.06
CA VAL A 68 -14.69 -30.64 -18.68
C VAL A 68 -16.12 -30.55 -19.24
N THR A 69 -16.60 -29.34 -19.53
CA THR A 69 -17.98 -29.14 -20.01
C THR A 69 -18.02 -29.03 -21.54
N PRO A 70 -18.84 -29.82 -22.24
CA PRO A 70 -18.93 -29.80 -23.70
C PRO A 70 -19.23 -28.40 -24.26
N ALA A 71 -18.60 -28.04 -25.39
CA ALA A 71 -18.79 -26.76 -26.07
C ALA A 71 -20.27 -26.45 -26.40
N SER A 72 -21.06 -27.49 -26.65
CA SER A 72 -22.49 -27.38 -26.94
C SER A 72 -23.32 -26.83 -25.78
N THR A 73 -22.90 -27.07 -24.53
CA THR A 73 -23.57 -26.56 -23.32
C THR A 73 -23.34 -25.06 -23.12
N TRP A 74 -22.29 -24.50 -23.72
CA TRP A 74 -21.94 -23.08 -23.64
C TRP A 74 -22.54 -22.23 -24.75
N ASN A 75 -23.23 -22.84 -25.74
CA ASN A 75 -23.84 -22.10 -26.82
C ASN A 75 -25.14 -21.41 -26.33
N PRO A 76 -25.16 -20.07 -26.25
CA PRO A 76 -26.35 -19.32 -25.81
C PRO A 76 -27.54 -19.45 -26.75
N MET A 77 -27.31 -19.93 -27.99
CA MET A 77 -28.35 -20.19 -28.99
C MET A 77 -28.79 -21.66 -29.02
N SER A 78 -28.30 -22.51 -28.10
CA SER A 78 -28.74 -23.91 -28.05
C SER A 78 -30.15 -24.04 -27.44
N PRO A 79 -30.97 -24.99 -27.91
CA PRO A 79 -32.32 -25.21 -27.37
C PRO A 79 -32.34 -25.60 -25.88
N GLY A 80 -31.22 -26.12 -25.35
CA GLY A 80 -31.04 -26.50 -23.94
C GLY A 80 -30.36 -25.43 -23.08
N PHE A 81 -30.12 -24.22 -23.61
CA PHE A 81 -29.50 -23.14 -22.86
C PHE A 81 -30.46 -22.63 -21.79
N GLY A 82 -30.03 -22.59 -20.53
CA GLY A 82 -30.85 -22.21 -19.36
C GLY A 82 -31.30 -20.73 -19.32
N GLY A 83 -31.35 -20.06 -20.47
CA GLY A 83 -31.87 -18.71 -20.66
C GLY A 83 -30.97 -17.60 -20.13
N TRP A 84 -31.58 -16.42 -19.97
CA TRP A 84 -30.92 -15.20 -19.47
C TRP A 84 -30.11 -15.39 -18.17
N PRO A 85 -30.55 -16.17 -17.16
CA PRO A 85 -29.77 -16.38 -15.94
C PRO A 85 -28.39 -17.02 -16.21
N VAL A 86 -28.32 -18.01 -17.11
CA VAL A 86 -27.06 -18.66 -17.48
C VAL A 86 -26.16 -17.70 -18.26
N PHE A 87 -26.75 -16.87 -19.12
CA PHE A 87 -26.01 -15.82 -19.83
C PHE A 87 -25.39 -14.78 -18.87
N PHE A 88 -26.16 -14.26 -17.91
CA PHE A 88 -25.63 -13.32 -16.93
C PHE A 88 -24.52 -13.94 -16.07
N LEU A 89 -24.69 -15.20 -15.68
CA LEU A 89 -23.67 -15.94 -14.95
C LEU A 89 -22.38 -16.07 -15.78
N LEU A 90 -22.48 -16.40 -17.07
CA LEU A 90 -21.33 -16.42 -17.99
C LEU A 90 -20.61 -15.08 -18.10
N VAL A 91 -21.37 -13.97 -18.20
CA VAL A 91 -20.79 -12.62 -18.22
C VAL A 91 -20.04 -12.32 -16.93
N VAL A 92 -20.60 -12.67 -15.76
CA VAL A 92 -19.93 -12.52 -14.47
C VAL A 92 -18.65 -13.36 -14.42
N PHE A 93 -18.66 -14.59 -14.93
CA PHE A 93 -17.47 -15.43 -15.02
C PHE A 93 -16.40 -14.83 -15.94
N ALA A 94 -16.78 -14.27 -17.10
CA ALA A 94 -15.86 -13.60 -18.00
C ALA A 94 -15.23 -12.36 -17.36
N ILE A 95 -16.02 -11.52 -16.69
CA ILE A 95 -15.53 -10.37 -15.92
C ILE A 95 -14.58 -10.84 -14.81
N GLY A 96 -14.95 -11.89 -14.09
CA GLY A 96 -14.11 -12.52 -13.07
C GLY A 96 -12.77 -12.98 -13.66
N LEU A 97 -12.79 -13.70 -14.77
CA LEU A 97 -11.57 -14.19 -15.42
C LEU A 97 -10.65 -13.05 -15.87
N VAL A 98 -11.20 -11.96 -16.40
CA VAL A 98 -10.41 -10.77 -16.73
C VAL A 98 -9.81 -10.14 -15.47
N LEU A 99 -10.62 -9.89 -14.44
CA LEU A 99 -10.15 -9.26 -13.19
C LEU A 99 -9.09 -10.10 -12.48
N PHE A 100 -9.34 -11.39 -12.31
CA PHE A 100 -8.42 -12.31 -11.63
C PHE A 100 -7.22 -12.67 -12.50
N GLY A 101 -7.35 -12.74 -13.82
CA GLY A 101 -6.24 -12.92 -14.75
C GLY A 101 -5.29 -11.73 -14.75
N VAL A 102 -5.83 -10.51 -14.86
CA VAL A 102 -5.03 -9.28 -14.72
C VAL A 102 -4.40 -9.20 -13.32
N GLY A 103 -5.17 -9.53 -12.28
CA GLY A 103 -4.66 -9.62 -10.91
C GLY A 103 -3.49 -10.60 -10.78
N ALA A 104 -3.63 -11.82 -11.32
CA ALA A 104 -2.58 -12.84 -11.33
C ALA A 104 -1.32 -12.34 -12.02
N LEU A 105 -1.46 -11.72 -13.20
CA LEU A 105 -0.34 -11.14 -13.93
C LEU A 105 0.35 -10.03 -13.13
N LEU A 106 -0.41 -9.10 -12.56
CA LEU A 106 0.14 -8.03 -11.71
C LEU A 106 0.90 -8.59 -10.51
N TRP A 107 0.29 -9.52 -9.76
CA TRP A 107 0.89 -10.10 -8.57
C TRP A 107 2.09 -10.99 -8.87
N THR A 108 2.16 -11.59 -10.07
CA THR A 108 3.26 -12.47 -10.49
C THR A 108 4.41 -11.71 -11.14
N PHE A 109 4.11 -10.70 -11.96
CA PHE A 109 5.10 -10.05 -12.84
C PHE A 109 5.37 -8.58 -12.54
N VAL A 110 4.56 -7.91 -11.72
CA VAL A 110 4.75 -6.47 -11.44
C VAL A 110 5.14 -6.26 -9.99
N PHE A 111 4.34 -6.76 -9.05
CA PHE A 111 4.59 -6.57 -7.62
C PHE A 111 5.94 -7.13 -7.12
N PRO A 112 6.42 -8.31 -7.59
CA PRO A 112 7.71 -8.83 -7.17
C PRO A 112 8.89 -7.98 -7.66
N PHE A 113 8.68 -7.11 -8.64
CA PHE A 113 9.72 -6.25 -9.18
C PHE A 113 9.66 -4.85 -8.58
N VAL A 114 8.48 -4.26 -8.38
CA VAL A 114 8.38 -2.87 -7.86
C VAL A 114 8.89 -2.73 -6.42
N ARG A 115 8.93 -3.83 -5.64
CA ARG A 115 9.43 -3.97 -4.24
C ARG A 115 9.64 -2.66 -3.50
N PRO A 116 8.56 -1.98 -3.08
CA PRO A 116 8.70 -0.76 -2.32
C PRO A 116 9.32 -1.06 -0.96
N GLN A 117 10.37 -0.30 -0.65
CA GLN A 117 11.07 -0.31 0.62
C GLN A 117 11.01 1.09 1.20
N PHE A 118 10.57 1.17 2.45
CA PHE A 118 10.58 2.40 3.21
C PHE A 118 11.68 2.31 4.27
N VAL A 119 12.67 3.17 4.17
CA VAL A 119 13.85 3.24 5.02
C VAL A 119 13.72 4.44 5.93
N VAL A 120 13.85 4.20 7.23
CA VAL A 120 13.94 5.24 8.25
C VAL A 120 15.37 5.22 8.77
N SER A 121 16.08 6.33 8.68
CA SER A 121 17.49 6.44 9.08
C SER A 121 17.68 7.62 10.04
N ARG A 122 18.85 7.70 10.68
CA ARG A 122 19.17 8.83 11.57
C ARG A 122 19.12 10.18 10.87
N TRP A 123 19.34 10.19 9.55
CA TRP A 123 19.40 11.40 8.74
C TRP A 123 18.05 11.82 8.15
N GLY A 124 17.14 10.86 7.98
CA GLY A 124 15.84 11.11 7.38
C GLY A 124 15.09 9.86 6.97
N VAL A 125 14.08 10.06 6.14
CA VAL A 125 13.20 9.03 5.61
C VAL A 125 13.38 8.92 4.09
N GLU A 126 13.38 7.69 3.61
CA GLU A 126 13.48 7.38 2.18
C GLU A 126 12.46 6.30 1.82
N SER A 127 11.67 6.54 0.77
CA SER A 127 10.91 5.51 0.08
C SER A 127 11.56 5.24 -1.27
N SER A 128 11.85 3.97 -1.52
CA SER A 128 12.50 3.53 -2.75
C SER A 128 11.78 2.31 -3.30
N GLY A 129 11.66 2.21 -4.62
CA GLY A 129 11.21 1.02 -5.31
C GLY A 129 12.36 0.39 -6.08
N TRP A 130 12.26 -0.91 -6.35
CA TRP A 130 13.15 -1.54 -7.32
C TRP A 130 12.48 -1.50 -8.69
N LYS A 131 13.24 -1.28 -9.76
CA LYS A 131 12.80 -1.40 -11.15
C LYS A 131 13.89 -2.12 -11.95
N PRO A 132 13.56 -2.79 -13.07
CA PRO A 132 14.57 -3.26 -14.01
C PRO A 132 15.43 -2.06 -14.43
N GLY A 133 16.74 -2.09 -14.15
CA GLY A 133 17.66 -0.97 -14.38
C GLY A 133 18.13 -0.22 -13.12
N GLY A 134 17.61 -0.53 -11.93
CA GLY A 134 18.16 -0.03 -10.66
C GLY A 134 17.13 0.31 -9.58
N ARG A 135 17.62 0.85 -8.47
CA ARG A 135 16.78 1.34 -7.36
C ARG A 135 16.32 2.76 -7.68
N THR A 136 15.01 3.00 -7.61
CA THR A 136 14.43 4.34 -7.84
C THR A 136 13.93 4.92 -6.53
N THR A 137 14.47 6.06 -6.12
CA THR A 137 14.03 6.75 -4.91
C THR A 137 12.75 7.54 -5.22
N GLN A 138 11.61 7.06 -4.71
CA GLN A 138 10.30 7.67 -4.92
C GLN A 138 10.10 8.91 -4.06
N PHE A 139 10.64 8.88 -2.84
CA PHE A 139 10.59 9.98 -1.89
C PHE A 139 11.83 9.95 -1.00
N ALA A 140 12.48 11.08 -0.74
CA ALA A 140 13.49 11.18 0.30
C ALA A 140 13.43 12.55 0.95
N SER A 141 13.48 12.59 2.28
CA SER A 141 13.50 13.84 3.02
C SER A 141 14.33 13.70 4.29
N SER A 142 15.16 14.69 4.60
CA SER A 142 15.84 14.77 5.89
C SER A 142 14.84 15.06 7.00
N TRP A 143 15.14 14.65 8.23
CA TRP A 143 14.25 14.97 9.37
C TRP A 143 14.03 16.47 9.55
N SER A 144 15.03 17.28 9.23
CA SER A 144 14.94 18.74 9.26
C SER A 144 13.98 19.34 8.24
N GLY A 145 13.73 18.61 7.15
CA GLY A 145 12.76 18.96 6.13
C GLY A 145 11.35 18.49 6.44
N VAL A 146 11.18 17.51 7.34
CA VAL A 146 9.87 16.98 7.74
C VAL A 146 9.18 17.97 8.67
N VAL A 147 8.02 18.46 8.23
CA VAL A 147 7.18 19.43 8.94
C VAL A 147 6.17 18.73 9.83
N ASP A 148 5.54 17.65 9.33
CA ASP A 148 4.52 16.92 10.07
C ASP A 148 4.48 15.43 9.68
N ILE A 149 4.07 14.61 10.65
CA ILE A 149 3.84 13.17 10.48
C ILE A 149 2.43 12.84 10.96
N GLY A 150 1.56 12.62 9.98
CA GLY A 150 0.13 12.43 10.16
C GLY A 150 -0.33 10.99 9.95
N GLY A 151 -1.54 10.71 10.44
CA GLY A 151 -2.28 9.51 10.10
C GLY A 151 -3.67 9.91 9.63
N GLU A 152 -4.08 9.44 8.45
CA GLU A 152 -5.42 9.63 7.91
C GLU A 152 -6.19 8.32 8.02
N PHE A 153 -7.14 8.27 8.94
CA PHE A 153 -8.06 7.14 9.06
C PHE A 153 -9.18 7.28 8.03
N HIS A 154 -9.32 6.28 7.16
CA HIS A 154 -10.35 6.22 6.15
C HIS A 154 -11.34 5.11 6.51
N TRP A 155 -12.52 5.53 6.97
CA TRP A 155 -13.69 4.68 7.08
C TRP A 155 -14.15 4.29 5.68
N ARG A 156 -13.99 3.03 5.29
CA ARG A 156 -14.45 2.57 3.98
C ARG A 156 -15.83 1.94 4.12
N LYS A 157 -16.80 2.41 3.33
CA LYS A 157 -18.11 1.76 3.23
C LYS A 157 -17.98 0.50 2.37
N GLY A 158 -18.55 -0.63 2.81
CA GLY A 158 -18.62 -1.89 2.08
C GLY A 158 -17.67 -2.98 2.58
N MET A 159 -17.24 -3.90 1.70
CA MET A 159 -16.37 -5.06 2.03
C MET A 159 -14.88 -4.71 2.22
N LEU A 160 -14.50 -3.44 2.06
CA LEU A 160 -13.11 -3.03 2.17
C LEU A 160 -12.77 -2.70 3.64
N PRO A 161 -11.70 -3.27 4.21
CA PRO A 161 -11.35 -3.00 5.59
C PRO A 161 -10.90 -1.54 5.75
N ASP A 162 -11.29 -0.95 6.87
CA ASP A 162 -10.84 0.37 7.31
C ASP A 162 -9.32 0.49 7.18
N ALA A 163 -8.88 1.71 6.84
CA ALA A 163 -7.51 1.94 6.45
C ALA A 163 -6.92 3.14 7.19
N LEU A 164 -5.86 2.91 7.96
CA LEU A 164 -4.97 3.98 8.41
C LEU A 164 -3.88 4.18 7.37
N ASN A 165 -3.83 5.37 6.78
CA ASN A 165 -2.73 5.80 5.91
C ASN A 165 -1.78 6.68 6.70
N VAL A 166 -0.48 6.42 6.63
CA VAL A 166 0.54 7.28 7.25
C VAL A 166 0.99 8.31 6.23
N THR A 167 0.99 9.58 6.61
CA THR A 167 1.40 10.71 5.79
C THR A 167 2.63 11.39 6.38
N ILE A 168 3.58 11.74 5.53
CA ILE A 168 4.76 12.51 5.88
C ILE A 168 4.71 13.78 5.05
N THR A 169 4.62 14.92 5.73
CA THR A 169 4.63 16.24 5.09
C THR A 169 6.01 16.86 5.29
N ALA A 170 6.67 17.20 4.20
CA ALA A 170 8.01 17.78 4.21
C ALA A 170 8.08 19.02 3.32
N ARG A 171 9.04 19.92 3.59
CA ARG A 171 9.30 21.08 2.73
C ARG A 171 9.80 20.60 1.38
N GLY A 172 9.21 21.07 0.29
CA GLY A 172 9.58 20.59 -1.05
C GLY A 172 10.98 20.99 -1.50
N ALA A 173 11.55 22.06 -0.91
CA ALA A 173 12.94 22.44 -1.17
C ALA A 173 13.96 21.38 -0.71
N THR A 174 13.65 20.65 0.37
CA THR A 174 14.54 19.66 1.00
C THR A 174 14.17 18.22 0.68
N THR A 175 13.21 18.02 -0.24
CA THR A 175 12.61 16.71 -0.50
C THR A 175 12.86 16.29 -1.95
N HIS A 176 13.35 15.08 -2.14
CA HIS A 176 13.37 14.41 -3.42
C HIS A 176 12.04 13.69 -3.63
N GLN A 177 11.36 13.93 -4.75
CA GLN A 177 10.17 13.18 -5.14
C GLN A 177 10.20 12.93 -6.64
N ASN A 178 10.09 11.67 -7.06
CA ASN A 178 9.92 11.36 -8.48
C ASN A 178 8.49 11.73 -8.89
N ALA A 179 8.32 12.90 -9.49
CA ALA A 179 7.08 13.28 -10.14
C ALA A 179 7.00 12.54 -11.49
N LEU A 180 5.99 11.68 -11.65
CA LEU A 180 5.72 11.00 -12.92
C LEU A 180 5.24 11.96 -14.02
N ILE A 181 4.86 13.19 -13.67
CA ILE A 181 4.36 14.22 -14.60
C ILE A 181 4.92 15.58 -14.17
N GLY A 182 5.50 16.30 -15.14
CA GLY A 182 6.38 17.45 -14.96
C GLY A 182 5.74 18.67 -14.28
N ASN A 183 6.01 18.84 -12.99
CA ASN A 183 5.85 20.12 -12.32
C ASN A 183 7.20 20.84 -12.25
N VAL A 184 7.33 21.92 -13.04
CA VAL A 184 8.52 22.79 -13.13
C VAL A 184 8.73 23.60 -11.83
N ARG A 185 7.69 23.79 -11.01
CA ARG A 185 7.78 24.37 -9.67
C ARG A 185 7.81 23.27 -8.61
N LYS A 186 8.90 23.20 -7.83
CA LYS A 186 8.91 22.43 -6.58
C LYS A 186 7.85 23.03 -5.64
N PRO A 187 6.85 22.25 -5.20
CA PRO A 187 5.84 22.75 -4.28
C PRO A 187 6.50 23.15 -2.96
N GLU A 188 5.92 24.12 -2.24
CA GLU A 188 6.44 24.55 -0.93
C GLU A 188 6.44 23.39 0.09
N MET A 189 5.42 22.55 0.03
CA MET A 189 5.28 21.33 0.83
C MET A 189 4.91 20.13 -0.03
N VAL A 190 5.47 18.98 0.32
CA VAL A 190 5.23 17.66 -0.29
C VAL A 190 4.67 16.73 0.76
N THR A 191 3.50 16.14 0.50
CA THR A 191 2.92 15.09 1.34
C THR A 191 3.10 13.73 0.67
N TYR A 192 3.85 12.85 1.32
CA TYR A 192 4.05 11.47 0.89
C TYR A 192 3.19 10.52 1.73
N ARG A 193 2.45 9.64 1.06
CA ARG A 193 1.70 8.55 1.70
C ARG A 193 2.55 7.30 1.75
N VAL A 194 2.84 6.83 2.97
CA VAL A 194 3.57 5.58 3.18
C VAL A 194 2.72 4.41 2.68
N LEU A 195 3.34 3.54 1.90
CA LEU A 195 2.66 2.39 1.29
C LEU A 195 2.12 1.43 2.35
N ARG A 196 0.84 1.07 2.22
CA ARG A 196 0.16 0.13 3.13
C ARG A 196 0.68 -1.31 3.02
N GLU A 197 1.35 -1.64 1.92
CA GLU A 197 1.83 -3.01 1.65
C GLU A 197 3.10 -3.39 2.41
N LEU A 198 3.65 -2.46 3.19
CA LEU A 198 4.73 -2.75 4.11
C LEU A 198 4.32 -3.86 5.10
N LYS A 199 5.27 -4.72 5.45
CA LYS A 199 5.08 -5.80 6.46
C LYS A 199 4.65 -5.23 7.81
N ALA A 200 5.05 -4.00 8.11
CA ALA A 200 4.68 -3.29 9.32
C ALA A 200 3.24 -2.78 9.26
N LYS A 201 2.52 -2.88 10.40
CA LYS A 201 1.18 -2.28 10.51
C LYS A 201 1.32 -0.75 10.43
N PRO A 202 0.46 -0.04 9.67
CA PRO A 202 0.55 1.41 9.51
C PRO A 202 0.58 2.19 10.84
N ARG A 203 -0.18 1.75 11.84
CA ARG A 203 -0.23 2.38 13.17
C ARG A 203 1.12 2.36 13.90
N ASP A 204 1.84 1.25 13.81
CA ASP A 204 3.16 1.12 14.43
C ASP A 204 4.18 1.98 13.70
N VAL A 205 4.09 2.03 12.36
CA VAL A 205 4.94 2.90 11.54
C VAL A 205 4.71 4.37 11.92
N LEU A 206 3.46 4.78 12.11
CA LEU A 206 3.11 6.13 12.53
C LEU A 206 3.72 6.49 13.88
N VAL A 207 3.57 5.62 14.89
CA VAL A 207 4.12 5.85 16.23
C VAL A 207 5.64 5.92 16.19
N PHE A 208 6.28 4.95 15.54
CA PHE A 208 7.73 4.93 15.40
C PHE A 208 8.27 6.17 14.70
N LEU A 209 7.65 6.61 13.60
CA LEU A 209 8.06 7.81 12.87
C LEU A 209 7.93 9.08 13.72
N ARG A 210 6.84 9.20 14.49
CA ARG A 210 6.64 10.34 15.40
C ARG A 210 7.67 10.38 16.51
N GLU A 211 8.00 9.24 17.10
CA GLU A 211 9.00 9.15 18.17
C GLU A 211 10.40 9.50 17.66
N VAL A 212 10.77 8.98 16.48
CA VAL A 212 12.07 9.31 15.87
C VAL A 212 12.14 10.78 15.48
N HIS A 213 11.10 11.33 14.85
CA HIS A 213 11.06 12.76 14.49
C HIS A 213 11.14 13.65 15.72
N GLY A 214 10.37 13.35 16.77
CA GLY A 214 10.42 14.05 18.05
C GLY A 214 11.83 14.06 18.63
N ALA A 215 12.48 12.89 18.74
CA ALA A 215 13.85 12.79 19.23
C ALA A 215 14.85 13.60 18.39
N GLN A 216 14.71 13.62 17.07
CA GLN A 216 15.59 14.40 16.18
C GLN A 216 15.34 15.91 16.26
N THR A 217 14.12 16.34 16.56
CA THR A 217 13.81 17.76 16.79
C THR A 217 14.23 18.25 18.17
N SER A 218 14.27 17.38 19.19
CA SER A 218 14.69 17.74 20.56
C SER A 218 16.20 17.87 20.74
N HIS A 219 17.00 17.34 19.81
CA HIS A 219 18.47 17.46 19.82
C HIS A 219 19.00 18.64 18.98
N ARG A 220 18.13 19.59 18.63
CA ARG A 220 18.47 20.87 18.00
C ARG A 220 18.19 22.01 18.97
#